data_AF-A0A3N5F3K8-F1
#
_entry.id   AF-A0A3N5F3K8-F1
#
_cell.length_a   1.000
_cell.length_b   1.000
_cell.length_c   1.000
_cell.angle_alpha   90.00
_cell.angle_beta   90.00
_cell.angle_gamma   90.00
#
_symmetry.space_group_name_H-M   'P 1'
#
loop_
_entity.id
_entity.type
_entity.pdbx_description
1 polymer ?
#
loop_
_entity_poly.entity_id
_entity_poly.type
_entity_poly.pdbx_seq_one_letter_code
_entity_poly.pdbx_strand_id
1 'polypeptide(L)'
;MTRHTLRLAIAASLMSATAAHAAIFIEDFENYTTTSNYTEFSGALTPIGSFAPNWLIGGSTTVDVVNTTGPGIGSVAQQGNYWLDLNGTASAGTITRYIGNLTPGQEYQVSFQYAANIGGGAATSPGFTVSVNGASSGPFSNGTANFVNGTYSFTAGPSMSASIMFAATGPASNFGPALDNISVAAVPEPHEWAMMLAGLGLVAWAARRRREAPSATLPMGAAA
;
A
#
# COMPACT_ATOMS: atom_id res chain seq x y z
N MET A 1 52.60 15.57 39.70
CA MET A 1 52.50 14.89 38.38
C MET A 1 51.09 14.33 38.21
N THR A 2 50.35 14.93 37.27
CA THR A 2 49.24 14.39 36.45
C THR A 2 48.24 13.41 37.08
N ARG A 3 47.05 13.93 37.46
CA ARG A 3 45.82 13.13 37.57
C ARG A 3 45.14 13.08 36.19
N HIS A 4 45.07 11.90 35.59
CA HIS A 4 44.33 11.65 34.36
C HIS A 4 42.82 11.69 34.64
N THR A 5 42.11 12.66 34.06
CA THR A 5 40.65 12.67 34.03
C THR A 5 40.16 11.86 32.84
N LEU A 6 39.69 10.66 33.09
CA LEU A 6 39.00 9.82 32.11
C LEU A 6 37.60 10.41 31.87
N ARG A 7 37.36 10.99 30.69
CA ARG A 7 36.02 11.44 30.28
C ARG A 7 35.25 10.24 29.73
N LEU A 8 34.26 9.78 30.48
CA LEU A 8 33.33 8.73 30.06
C LEU A 8 32.34 9.34 29.07
N ALA A 9 32.48 9.02 27.78
CA ALA A 9 31.49 9.36 26.76
C ALA A 9 30.46 8.21 26.68
N ILE A 10 29.26 8.43 27.22
CA ILE A 10 28.13 7.52 27.00
C ILE A 10 27.38 8.03 25.77
N ALA A 11 27.58 7.36 24.64
CA ALA A 11 26.80 7.56 23.43
C ALA A 11 25.42 6.91 23.64
N ALA A 12 24.39 7.72 23.89
CA ALA A 12 23.01 7.27 23.87
C ALA A 12 22.51 7.25 22.41
N SER A 13 22.65 6.10 21.75
CA SER A 13 21.99 5.84 20.47
C SER A 13 20.50 5.59 20.72
N LEU A 14 19.70 6.66 20.67
CA LEU A 14 18.24 6.57 20.59
C LEU A 14 17.88 6.08 19.19
N MET A 15 17.75 4.76 19.04
CA MET A 15 17.05 4.17 17.90
C MET A 15 15.55 4.43 18.10
N SER A 16 15.07 5.60 17.68
CA SER A 16 13.64 5.85 17.53
C SER A 16 13.18 5.15 16.25
N ALA A 17 12.82 3.87 16.37
CA ALA A 17 12.01 3.22 15.35
C ALA A 17 10.62 3.86 15.41
N THR A 18 10.34 4.81 14.53
CA THR A 18 8.96 5.15 14.20
C THR A 18 8.33 3.87 13.66
N ALA A 19 7.33 3.33 14.33
CA ALA A 19 6.51 2.26 13.75
C ALA A 19 5.76 2.87 12.57
N ALA A 20 6.36 2.85 11.38
CA ALA A 20 5.55 2.81 10.18
C ALA A 20 4.70 1.55 10.32
N HIS A 21 3.37 1.69 10.39
CA HIS A 21 2.50 0.52 10.38
C HIS A 21 2.74 -0.20 9.06
N ALA A 22 3.48 -1.31 9.13
CA ALA A 22 3.79 -2.10 7.96
C ALA A 22 2.48 -2.57 7.33
N ALA A 23 2.40 -2.49 6.00
CA ALA A 23 1.27 -3.03 5.28
C ALA A 23 1.13 -4.52 5.60
N ILE A 24 -0.11 -4.96 5.87
CA ILE A 24 -0.47 -6.37 6.06
C ILE A 24 -0.10 -7.16 4.80
N PHE A 25 -0.29 -6.55 3.63
CA PHE A 25 0.27 -7.03 2.38
C PHE A 25 0.47 -5.88 1.40
N ILE A 26 1.30 -6.13 0.39
CA ILE A 26 1.49 -5.31 -0.81
C ILE A 26 1.45 -6.27 -2.00
N GLU A 27 0.78 -5.85 -3.08
CA GLU A 27 0.75 -6.51 -4.38
C GLU A 27 1.01 -5.44 -5.44
N ASP A 28 2.18 -5.54 -6.07
CA ASP A 28 2.64 -4.67 -7.16
C ASP A 28 2.66 -5.40 -8.51
N PHE A 29 2.26 -6.68 -8.55
CA PHE A 29 2.27 -7.51 -9.74
C PHE A 29 3.66 -7.75 -10.37
N GLU A 30 4.75 -7.41 -9.67
CA GLU A 30 6.10 -7.55 -10.23
C GLU A 30 6.67 -8.97 -10.09
N ASN A 31 6.01 -9.83 -9.31
CA ASN A 31 6.38 -11.23 -9.18
C ASN A 31 5.85 -12.12 -10.33
N TYR A 32 5.24 -11.52 -11.34
CA TYR A 32 4.80 -12.20 -12.56
C TYR A 32 5.80 -12.00 -13.69
N THR A 33 5.92 -13.01 -14.54
CA THR A 33 6.67 -12.89 -15.78
C THR A 33 5.80 -13.38 -16.91
N THR A 34 5.63 -12.57 -17.95
CA THR A 34 4.86 -12.93 -19.13
C THR A 34 5.83 -13.19 -20.29
N THR A 35 5.66 -14.29 -21.03
CA THR A 35 6.42 -14.54 -22.28
C THR A 35 5.81 -13.84 -23.49
N SER A 36 4.59 -13.31 -23.31
CA SER A 36 3.83 -12.49 -24.26
C SER A 36 3.46 -11.16 -23.60
N ASN A 37 2.63 -10.36 -24.25
CA ASN A 37 2.15 -9.07 -23.74
C ASN A 37 1.34 -9.15 -22.43
N TYR A 38 0.75 -10.31 -22.14
CA TYR A 38 -0.02 -10.56 -20.93
C TYR A 38 0.00 -12.04 -20.58
N THR A 39 -0.43 -12.38 -19.36
CA THR A 39 -0.75 -13.74 -18.92
C THR A 39 -2.15 -13.75 -18.32
N GLU A 40 -3.02 -14.57 -18.93
CA GLU A 40 -4.40 -14.73 -18.48
C GLU A 40 -4.49 -15.73 -17.33
N PHE A 41 -5.31 -15.38 -16.35
CA PHE A 41 -5.69 -16.24 -15.24
C PHE A 41 -7.21 -16.42 -15.24
N SER A 42 -7.68 -17.64 -15.02
CA SER A 42 -9.12 -17.97 -15.01
C SER A 42 -9.55 -18.65 -13.70
N GLY A 43 -10.83 -18.48 -13.34
CA GLY A 43 -11.40 -19.07 -12.12
C GLY A 43 -11.75 -20.57 -12.21
N ALA A 44 -11.56 -21.24 -13.35
CA ALA A 44 -12.03 -22.61 -13.56
C ALA A 44 -11.03 -23.70 -13.10
N LEU A 45 -11.37 -24.32 -11.95
CA LEU A 45 -11.00 -25.67 -11.45
C LEU A 45 -9.54 -25.95 -10.98
N THR A 46 -9.35 -25.77 -9.67
CA THR A 46 -8.51 -26.55 -8.72
C THR A 46 -6.97 -26.56 -8.82
N PRO A 47 -6.24 -26.22 -7.72
CA PRO A 47 -6.65 -25.37 -6.61
C PRO A 47 -6.63 -23.92 -7.13
N ILE A 48 -7.79 -23.26 -7.05
CA ILE A 48 -8.07 -21.85 -7.34
C ILE A 48 -6.98 -21.15 -8.15
N GLY A 49 -7.28 -20.80 -9.41
CA GLY A 49 -6.45 -19.90 -10.22
C GLY A 49 -6.09 -18.69 -9.38
N SER A 50 -4.90 -18.76 -8.79
CA SER A 50 -4.39 -17.81 -7.84
C SER A 50 -3.13 -17.29 -8.45
N PHE A 51 -3.13 -16.00 -8.73
CA PHE A 51 -1.89 -15.32 -9.02
C PHE A 51 -1.24 -15.03 -7.65
N ALA A 52 0.03 -15.42 -7.54
CA ALA A 52 0.77 -15.51 -6.28
C ALA A 52 1.21 -14.14 -5.73
N PRO A 53 0.91 -13.80 -4.46
CA PRO A 53 0.50 -14.74 -3.43
C PRO A 53 -0.92 -14.41 -2.96
N ASN A 54 -1.92 -15.22 -3.32
CA ASN A 54 -3.23 -15.33 -2.62
C ASN A 54 -4.40 -14.48 -3.13
N TRP A 55 -4.44 -14.12 -4.41
CA TRP A 55 -5.68 -13.64 -5.02
C TRP A 55 -6.49 -14.80 -5.60
N LEU A 56 -7.81 -14.76 -5.44
CA LEU A 56 -8.74 -15.74 -5.99
C LEU A 56 -9.58 -15.07 -7.08
N ILE A 57 -9.69 -15.71 -8.24
CA ILE A 57 -10.51 -15.21 -9.33
C ILE A 57 -11.92 -15.79 -9.22
N GLY A 58 -12.95 -14.95 -9.30
CA GLY A 58 -14.33 -15.38 -9.10
C GLY A 58 -14.93 -16.10 -10.31
N GLY A 59 -15.63 -17.22 -10.07
CA GLY A 59 -16.48 -17.89 -11.04
C GLY A 59 -15.79 -18.28 -12.35
N SER A 60 -16.51 -18.16 -13.47
CA SER A 60 -16.00 -18.36 -14.83
C SER A 60 -15.46 -17.07 -15.46
N THR A 61 -14.81 -16.23 -14.64
CA THR A 61 -14.19 -14.97 -15.11
C THR A 61 -12.69 -15.14 -15.31
N THR A 62 -12.10 -14.15 -15.97
CA THR A 62 -10.66 -14.07 -16.20
C THR A 62 -10.14 -12.68 -15.90
N VAL A 63 -8.85 -12.62 -15.62
CA VAL A 63 -8.07 -11.40 -15.44
C VAL A 63 -6.71 -11.60 -16.09
N ASP A 64 -6.08 -10.52 -16.52
CA ASP A 64 -4.78 -10.59 -17.16
C ASP A 64 -3.75 -9.84 -16.31
N VAL A 65 -2.58 -10.44 -16.07
CA VAL A 65 -1.41 -9.64 -15.69
C VAL A 65 -0.73 -9.21 -16.99
N VAL A 66 -0.68 -7.90 -17.22
CA VAL A 66 -0.24 -7.27 -18.45
C VAL A 66 1.10 -6.61 -18.22
N ASN A 67 2.01 -6.71 -19.20
CA ASN A 67 3.31 -6.05 -19.13
C ASN A 67 3.32 -4.70 -19.86
N THR A 68 4.41 -3.93 -19.75
CA THR A 68 4.54 -2.60 -20.39
C THR A 68 4.48 -2.59 -21.92
N THR A 69 4.54 -3.76 -22.60
CA THR A 69 4.42 -3.87 -24.06
C THR A 69 3.04 -4.37 -24.49
N GLY A 70 2.14 -4.64 -23.54
CA GLY A 70 0.79 -5.10 -23.81
C GLY A 70 -0.15 -4.04 -24.38
N PRO A 71 -1.31 -4.45 -24.90
CA PRO A 71 -2.28 -3.52 -25.45
C PRO A 71 -2.92 -2.71 -24.32
N GLY A 72 -2.73 -1.38 -24.39
CA GLY A 72 -3.27 -0.46 -23.41
C GLY A 72 -2.24 0.11 -22.43
N ILE A 73 -2.51 1.36 -22.05
CA ILE A 73 -1.70 2.31 -21.27
C ILE A 73 -0.53 2.94 -22.04
N GLY A 74 -0.59 4.28 -22.15
CA GLY A 74 0.23 5.13 -23.01
C GLY A 74 1.63 5.49 -22.49
N SER A 75 2.13 4.82 -21.45
CA SER A 75 3.54 4.63 -21.06
C SER A 75 3.59 4.10 -19.63
N VAL A 76 4.05 2.85 -19.47
CA VAL A 76 4.46 2.13 -18.23
C VAL A 76 3.42 1.84 -17.13
N ALA A 77 3.61 0.69 -16.46
CA ALA A 77 3.02 0.42 -15.14
C ALA A 77 3.42 1.55 -14.18
N GLN A 78 2.57 1.88 -13.20
CA GLN A 78 2.90 2.99 -12.29
C GLN A 78 4.09 2.63 -11.40
N GLN A 79 4.26 1.34 -11.11
CA GLN A 79 5.47 0.75 -10.55
C GLN A 79 5.91 -0.42 -11.42
N GLY A 80 7.22 -0.57 -11.61
CA GLY A 80 7.78 -1.73 -12.31
C GLY A 80 7.29 -1.90 -13.74
N ASN A 81 6.94 -3.13 -14.11
CA ASN A 81 6.65 -3.54 -15.48
C ASN A 81 5.28 -4.16 -15.68
N TYR A 82 4.54 -4.48 -14.62
CA TYR A 82 3.32 -5.27 -14.68
C TYR A 82 2.18 -4.61 -13.94
N TRP A 83 0.97 -4.92 -14.38
CA TRP A 83 -0.28 -4.46 -13.76
C TRP A 83 -1.39 -5.46 -14.10
N LEU A 84 -2.51 -5.38 -13.40
CA LEU A 84 -3.63 -6.28 -13.60
C LEU A 84 -4.74 -5.63 -14.43
N ASP A 85 -5.16 -6.26 -15.52
CA ASP A 85 -6.45 -6.01 -16.15
C ASP A 85 -7.55 -6.85 -15.49
N LEU A 86 -8.51 -6.18 -14.85
CA LEU A 86 -9.65 -6.78 -14.19
C LEU A 86 -10.77 -7.22 -15.16
N ASN A 87 -10.56 -7.16 -16.47
CA ASN A 87 -11.51 -7.65 -17.48
C ASN A 87 -10.70 -8.41 -18.55
N GLY A 88 -10.37 -9.68 -18.24
CA GLY A 88 -9.68 -10.56 -19.18
C GLY A 88 -10.62 -11.10 -20.26
N THR A 89 -10.27 -12.21 -20.91
CA THR A 89 -11.14 -12.82 -21.93
C THR A 89 -12.38 -13.46 -21.31
N ALA A 90 -13.56 -13.09 -21.82
CA ALA A 90 -14.86 -13.75 -21.63
C ALA A 90 -15.82 -13.21 -20.54
N SER A 91 -15.41 -12.37 -19.58
CA SER A 91 -16.35 -11.65 -18.69
C SER A 91 -15.68 -10.60 -17.78
N ALA A 92 -16.50 -9.70 -17.23
CA ALA A 92 -16.11 -8.78 -16.16
C ALA A 92 -15.44 -9.56 -15.00
N GLY A 93 -14.14 -9.31 -14.82
CA GLY A 93 -13.32 -10.04 -13.88
C GLY A 93 -13.54 -9.63 -12.44
N THR A 94 -13.17 -10.55 -11.56
CA THR A 94 -13.21 -10.34 -10.11
C THR A 94 -11.99 -10.98 -9.47
N ILE A 95 -11.36 -10.27 -8.54
CA ILE A 95 -10.28 -10.82 -7.71
C ILE A 95 -10.64 -10.63 -6.24
N THR A 96 -10.39 -11.65 -5.42
CA THR A 96 -10.65 -11.62 -3.98
C THR A 96 -9.41 -12.07 -3.21
N ARG A 97 -9.03 -11.32 -2.18
CA ARG A 97 -7.99 -11.68 -1.23
C ARG A 97 -8.58 -11.81 0.16
N TYR A 98 -8.20 -12.89 0.85
CA TYR A 98 -8.45 -13.02 2.28
C TYR A 98 -7.23 -12.54 3.07
N ILE A 99 -7.46 -11.70 4.06
CA ILE A 99 -6.45 -11.25 5.01
C ILE A 99 -6.86 -11.63 6.44
N GLY A 100 -5.87 -11.88 7.29
CA GLY A 100 -6.06 -12.24 8.69
C GLY A 100 -5.18 -11.40 9.61
N ASN A 101 -5.13 -11.77 10.90
CA ASN A 101 -4.39 -11.06 11.94
C ASN A 101 -4.80 -9.58 12.11
N LEU A 102 -6.08 -9.28 11.87
CA LEU A 102 -6.62 -7.95 12.10
C LEU A 102 -6.96 -7.76 13.58
N THR A 103 -6.80 -6.53 14.06
CA THR A 103 -7.19 -6.13 15.42
C THR A 103 -8.65 -5.68 15.42
N PRO A 104 -9.56 -6.34 16.17
CA PRO A 104 -10.96 -5.92 16.21
C PRO A 104 -11.10 -4.46 16.65
N GLY A 105 -11.94 -3.69 15.96
CA GLY A 105 -12.17 -2.26 16.22
C GLY A 105 -11.15 -1.32 15.56
N GLN A 106 -10.01 -1.82 15.09
CA GLN A 106 -9.03 -1.03 14.35
C GLN A 106 -9.53 -0.69 12.94
N GLU A 107 -9.34 0.56 12.52
CA GLU A 107 -9.55 0.97 11.13
C GLU A 107 -8.36 0.55 10.26
N TYR A 108 -8.67 0.02 9.07
CA TYR A 108 -7.72 -0.35 8.04
C TYR A 108 -8.11 0.36 6.73
N GLN A 109 -7.11 0.64 5.91
CA GLN A 109 -7.31 1.23 4.59
C GLN A 109 -6.75 0.30 3.52
N VAL A 110 -7.59 -0.03 2.54
CA VAL A 110 -7.18 -0.58 1.25
C VAL A 110 -6.73 0.60 0.39
N SER A 111 -5.48 0.59 -0.05
CA SER A 111 -4.92 1.56 -1.01
C SER A 111 -4.57 0.84 -2.30
N PHE A 112 -4.78 1.49 -3.43
CA PHE A 112 -4.51 0.91 -4.76
C PHE A 112 -4.32 2.01 -5.79
N GLN A 113 -3.73 1.66 -6.91
CA GLN A 113 -3.64 2.49 -8.10
C GLN A 113 -4.55 1.90 -9.17
N TYR A 114 -5.25 2.75 -9.92
CA TYR A 114 -6.14 2.29 -10.99
C TYR A 114 -6.13 3.21 -12.21
N ALA A 115 -6.40 2.64 -13.39
CA ALA A 115 -6.49 3.35 -14.66
C ALA A 115 -7.43 2.64 -15.65
N ALA A 116 -7.80 3.35 -16.72
CA ALA A 116 -8.47 2.74 -17.86
C ALA A 116 -7.48 2.03 -18.79
N ASN A 117 -7.68 0.73 -19.03
CA ASN A 117 -7.07 0.08 -20.18
C ASN A 117 -7.70 0.63 -21.47
N ILE A 118 -6.95 1.50 -22.17
CA ILE A 118 -7.39 2.14 -23.42
C ILE A 118 -7.12 1.32 -24.70
N GLY A 119 -6.60 0.10 -24.59
CA GLY A 119 -6.34 -0.77 -25.76
C GLY A 119 -7.60 -1.01 -26.61
N GLY A 120 -8.78 -0.97 -25.99
CA GLY A 120 -10.09 -1.06 -26.65
C GLY A 120 -10.73 0.28 -27.05
N GLY A 121 -10.09 1.41 -26.74
CA GLY A 121 -10.63 2.76 -26.84
C GLY A 121 -11.11 3.33 -25.49
N ALA A 122 -10.86 4.63 -25.25
CA ALA A 122 -11.09 5.26 -23.94
C ALA A 122 -12.57 5.32 -23.50
N ALA A 123 -13.53 5.17 -24.42
CA ALA A 123 -14.96 5.26 -24.13
C ALA A 123 -15.60 3.94 -23.65
N THR A 124 -14.85 2.84 -23.61
CA THR A 124 -15.41 1.49 -23.39
C THR A 124 -14.94 0.82 -22.11
N SER A 125 -14.04 1.44 -21.34
CA SER A 125 -13.48 0.78 -20.15
C SER A 125 -14.44 0.89 -18.97
N PRO A 126 -14.96 -0.23 -18.44
CA PRO A 126 -15.92 -0.21 -17.35
C PRO A 126 -15.25 0.23 -16.04
N GLY A 127 -16.04 0.79 -15.11
CA GLY A 127 -15.57 1.04 -13.74
C GLY A 127 -15.43 -0.24 -12.93
N PHE A 128 -15.10 -0.12 -11.66
CA PHE A 128 -15.03 -1.24 -10.73
C PHE A 128 -15.54 -0.87 -9.34
N THR A 129 -15.75 -1.85 -8.48
CA THR A 129 -15.99 -1.65 -7.05
C THR A 129 -14.87 -2.30 -6.24
N VAL A 130 -14.66 -1.77 -5.04
CA VAL A 130 -13.93 -2.46 -3.97
C VAL A 130 -14.94 -2.83 -2.90
N SER A 131 -14.89 -4.06 -2.42
CA SER A 131 -15.74 -4.47 -1.29
C SER A 131 -14.96 -5.21 -0.22
N VAL A 132 -15.36 -5.01 1.02
CA VAL A 132 -14.80 -5.68 2.20
C VAL A 132 -15.92 -6.40 2.92
N ASN A 133 -15.81 -7.73 3.04
CA ASN A 133 -16.85 -8.59 3.63
C ASN A 133 -18.26 -8.34 3.03
N GLY A 134 -18.32 -8.02 1.74
CA GLY A 134 -19.55 -7.71 1.01
C GLY A 134 -20.04 -6.26 1.10
N ALA A 135 -19.48 -5.43 2.00
CA ALA A 135 -19.75 -3.99 2.02
C ALA A 135 -18.96 -3.31 0.88
N SER A 136 -19.65 -2.54 0.04
CA SER A 136 -19.08 -1.95 -1.19
C SER A 136 -18.69 -0.48 -1.00
N SER A 137 -17.61 -0.06 -1.63
CA SER A 137 -17.18 1.33 -1.79
C SER A 137 -18.12 2.17 -2.65
N GLY A 138 -19.02 1.53 -3.41
CA GLY A 138 -19.62 2.13 -4.60
C GLY A 138 -18.64 2.13 -5.78
N PRO A 139 -19.09 2.53 -6.98
CA PRO A 139 -18.29 2.41 -8.20
C PRO A 139 -17.17 3.45 -8.24
N PHE A 140 -15.95 2.99 -8.48
CA PHE A 140 -14.86 3.78 -9.03
C PHE A 140 -15.02 3.86 -10.55
N SER A 141 -15.09 5.08 -11.09
CA SER A 141 -14.90 5.27 -12.52
C SER A 141 -13.45 4.97 -12.85
N ASN A 142 -13.21 4.20 -13.92
CA ASN A 142 -11.85 3.83 -14.31
C ASN A 142 -10.97 5.03 -14.72
N GLY A 143 -11.61 6.20 -14.93
CA GLY A 143 -10.94 7.47 -15.05
C GLY A 143 -10.25 7.65 -16.40
N THR A 144 -8.92 7.80 -16.38
CA THR A 144 -8.08 8.15 -17.52
C THR A 144 -7.09 7.05 -17.86
N ALA A 145 -6.35 7.18 -18.96
CA ALA A 145 -5.27 6.25 -19.32
C ALA A 145 -4.06 6.29 -18.37
N ASN A 146 -4.05 7.19 -17.38
CA ASN A 146 -3.00 7.31 -16.37
C ASN A 146 -3.49 6.75 -15.04
N PHE A 147 -2.62 6.03 -14.35
CA PHE A 147 -2.90 5.55 -13.00
C PHE A 147 -3.09 6.70 -12.02
N VAL A 148 -4.16 6.60 -11.24
CA VAL A 148 -4.50 7.48 -10.12
C VAL A 148 -4.69 6.63 -8.87
N ASN A 149 -4.63 7.27 -7.71
CA ASN A 149 -4.77 6.58 -6.43
C ASN A 149 -6.25 6.44 -6.04
N GLY A 150 -6.61 5.29 -5.49
CA GLY A 150 -7.88 5.03 -4.84
C GLY A 150 -7.69 4.44 -3.45
N THR A 151 -8.66 4.68 -2.58
CA THR A 151 -8.66 4.17 -1.20
C THR A 151 -10.05 3.72 -0.76
N TYR A 152 -10.12 2.70 0.08
CA TYR A 152 -11.34 2.29 0.76
C TYR A 152 -11.03 1.85 2.20
N SER A 153 -11.65 2.51 3.18
CA SER A 153 -11.46 2.18 4.60
C SER A 153 -12.51 1.21 5.11
N PHE A 154 -12.12 0.37 6.06
CA PHE A 154 -13.02 -0.51 6.80
C PHE A 154 -12.54 -0.69 8.25
N THR A 155 -13.46 -0.95 9.16
CA THR A 155 -13.13 -1.33 10.54
C THR A 155 -13.14 -2.85 10.67
N ALA A 156 -12.08 -3.42 11.25
CA ALA A 156 -11.99 -4.85 11.44
C ALA A 156 -13.02 -5.35 12.47
N GLY A 157 -13.76 -6.38 12.08
CA GLY A 157 -14.74 -7.05 12.93
C GLY A 157 -14.12 -8.08 13.89
N PRO A 158 -14.94 -8.76 14.70
CA PRO A 158 -14.49 -9.72 15.70
C PRO A 158 -13.86 -11.00 15.11
N SER A 159 -14.04 -11.27 13.81
CA SER A 159 -13.42 -12.40 13.12
C SER A 159 -11.91 -12.25 12.91
N MET A 160 -11.34 -11.06 13.17
CA MET A 160 -9.91 -10.77 12.96
C MET A 160 -9.43 -11.03 11.52
N SER A 161 -10.35 -11.04 10.56
CA SER A 161 -10.12 -11.36 9.16
C SER A 161 -11.06 -10.55 8.25
N ALA A 162 -10.66 -10.38 6.99
CA ALA A 162 -11.49 -9.72 5.98
C ALA A 162 -11.29 -10.33 4.59
N SER A 163 -12.35 -10.33 3.78
CA SER A 163 -12.30 -10.61 2.34
C SER A 163 -12.37 -9.29 1.57
N ILE A 164 -11.32 -8.99 0.82
CA ILE A 164 -11.23 -7.79 -0.02
C ILE A 164 -11.42 -8.22 -1.46
N MET A 165 -12.40 -7.65 -2.14
CA MET A 165 -12.74 -7.99 -3.52
C MET A 165 -12.71 -6.74 -4.40
N PHE A 166 -12.07 -6.86 -5.55
CA PHE A 166 -12.19 -5.92 -6.65
C PHE A 166 -13.05 -6.57 -7.74
N ALA A 167 -14.01 -5.84 -8.27
CA ALA A 167 -14.94 -6.35 -9.27
C ALA A 167 -15.18 -5.32 -10.39
N ALA A 168 -14.95 -5.70 -11.65
CA ALA A 168 -15.35 -4.88 -12.78
C ALA A 168 -16.90 -4.78 -12.85
N THR A 169 -17.42 -3.61 -13.21
CA THR A 169 -18.86 -3.29 -13.12
C THR A 169 -19.58 -3.15 -14.47
N GLY A 170 -18.86 -3.23 -15.59
CA GLY A 170 -19.45 -3.14 -16.91
C GLY A 170 -19.29 -4.42 -17.74
N PRO A 171 -19.54 -4.37 -19.05
CA PRO A 171 -19.64 -5.58 -19.86
C PRO A 171 -18.30 -6.31 -19.97
N ALA A 172 -18.39 -7.59 -20.34
CA ALA A 172 -17.25 -8.37 -20.77
C ALA A 172 -16.51 -7.62 -21.90
N SER A 173 -15.25 -7.31 -21.69
CA SER A 173 -14.34 -6.76 -22.71
C SER A 173 -12.94 -7.22 -22.39
N ASN A 174 -12.05 -7.32 -23.38
CA ASN A 174 -10.64 -7.68 -23.14
C ASN A 174 -9.81 -6.49 -22.60
N PHE A 175 -10.49 -5.47 -22.07
CA PHE A 175 -9.91 -4.20 -21.66
C PHE A 175 -10.73 -3.66 -20.49
N GLY A 176 -10.15 -3.64 -19.30
CA GLY A 176 -10.86 -3.32 -18.07
C GLY A 176 -10.17 -2.30 -17.17
N PRO A 177 -10.62 -2.24 -15.91
CA PRO A 177 -9.90 -1.67 -14.80
C PRO A 177 -8.49 -2.21 -14.71
N ALA A 178 -7.51 -1.34 -14.99
CA ALA A 178 -6.13 -1.61 -14.64
C ALA A 178 -5.95 -1.38 -13.14
N LEU A 179 -5.32 -2.29 -12.44
CA LEU A 179 -4.99 -2.20 -11.01
C LEU A 179 -3.49 -2.41 -10.81
N ASP A 180 -2.92 -1.63 -9.89
CA ASP A 180 -1.51 -1.69 -9.51
C ASP A 180 -1.34 -1.30 -8.02
N ASN A 181 -0.22 -1.70 -7.40
CA ASN A 181 0.22 -1.33 -6.06
C ASN A 181 -0.90 -1.38 -4.98
N ILE A 182 -1.56 -2.53 -4.89
CA ILE A 182 -2.62 -2.78 -3.91
C ILE A 182 -1.96 -3.06 -2.55
N SER A 183 -2.40 -2.37 -1.51
CA SER A 183 -1.93 -2.60 -0.15
C SER A 183 -3.02 -2.42 0.87
N VAL A 184 -2.83 -3.02 2.05
CA VAL A 184 -3.68 -2.79 3.21
C VAL A 184 -2.82 -2.51 4.42
N ALA A 185 -3.08 -1.41 5.11
CA ALA A 185 -2.41 -1.05 6.35
C ALA A 185 -3.43 -0.57 7.38
N ALA A 186 -3.07 -0.67 8.66
CA ALA A 186 -3.88 -0.07 9.72
C ALA A 186 -3.75 1.45 9.67
N VAL A 187 -4.86 2.15 9.89
CA VAL A 187 -4.89 3.60 10.02
C VAL A 187 -4.63 3.96 11.47
N PRO A 188 -3.53 4.67 11.81
CA PRO A 188 -3.22 4.96 13.20
C PRO A 188 -4.32 5.81 13.84
N GLU A 189 -4.68 5.50 15.08
CA GLU A 189 -5.75 6.20 15.79
C GLU A 189 -5.34 7.67 16.04
N PRO A 190 -6.27 8.64 16.05
CA PRO A 190 -5.91 10.05 16.21
C PRO A 190 -5.07 10.37 17.45
N HIS A 191 -5.24 9.61 18.53
CA HIS A 191 -4.42 9.78 19.73
C HIS A 191 -3.02 9.16 19.61
N GLU A 192 -2.79 8.18 18.74
CA GLU A 192 -1.44 7.70 18.43
C GLU A 192 -0.62 8.79 17.77
N TRP A 193 -1.22 9.56 16.85
CA TRP A 193 -0.60 10.77 16.29
C TRP A 193 -0.32 11.81 17.36
N ALA A 194 -1.27 12.06 18.26
CA ALA A 194 -1.08 13.00 19.37
C ALA A 194 0.08 12.57 20.28
N MET A 195 0.19 11.29 20.61
CA MET A 195 1.27 10.75 21.43
C MET A 195 2.62 10.76 20.70
N MET A 196 2.64 10.47 19.40
CA MET A 196 3.83 10.60 18.57
C MET A 196 4.33 12.05 18.53
N LEU A 197 3.43 13.00 18.26
CA LEU A 197 3.76 14.42 18.23
C LEU A 197 4.18 14.94 19.61
N ALA A 198 3.52 14.49 20.68
CA ALA A 198 3.93 14.80 22.06
C ALA A 198 5.34 14.25 22.35
N GLY A 199 5.62 13.00 21.96
CA GLY A 199 6.94 12.40 22.08
C GLY A 199 8.02 13.18 21.33
N LEU A 200 7.76 13.54 20.07
CA LEU A 200 8.65 14.37 19.26
C LEU A 200 8.85 15.77 19.87
N GLY A 201 7.80 16.37 20.42
CA GLY A 201 7.85 17.64 21.14
C GLY A 201 8.76 17.57 22.37
N LEU A 202 8.67 16.50 23.16
CA LEU A 202 9.54 16.28 24.31
C LEU A 202 11.01 16.09 23.91
N VAL A 203 11.28 15.34 22.84
CA VAL A 203 12.65 15.15 22.31
C VAL A 203 13.24 16.48 21.84
N ALA A 204 12.48 17.27 21.06
CA ALA A 204 12.91 18.57 20.59
C ALA A 204 13.19 19.55 21.75
N TRP A 205 12.32 19.55 22.77
CA TRP A 205 12.50 20.37 23.97
C TRP A 205 13.76 19.97 24.76
N ALA A 206 14.00 18.68 24.97
CA ALA A 206 15.19 18.18 25.65
C ALA A 206 16.48 18.52 24.88
N ALA A 207 16.45 18.42 23.54
CA ALA A 207 17.57 18.80 22.69
C ALA A 207 17.89 20.31 22.77
N ARG A 208 16.86 21.16 22.84
CA ARG A 208 17.04 22.62 23.04
C ARG A 208 17.75 22.93 24.35
N ARG A 209 17.32 22.32 25.46
CA ARG A 209 17.92 22.57 26.79
C ARG A 209 19.41 22.22 26.86
N ARG A 210 19.86 21.23 26.08
CA ARG A 210 21.28 20.85 26.03
C ARG A 210 22.16 21.87 25.30
N ARG A 211 21.59 22.69 24.42
CA ARG A 211 22.32 23.75 23.71
C ARG A 211 22.51 25.01 24.55
N GLU A 212 21.75 25.18 25.62
CA GLU A 212 21.80 26.34 26.51
C GLU A 212 22.79 26.17 27.68
N ALA A 213 23.59 25.09 27.72
CA ALA A 213 24.67 24.94 28.71
C ALA A 213 25.78 25.98 28.44
N PRO A 214 26.04 26.94 29.35
CA PRO A 214 27.04 27.97 29.13
C PRO A 214 28.43 27.37 29.02
N SER A 215 29.16 27.72 27.95
CA SER A 215 30.61 27.52 27.88
C SER A 215 31.24 28.17 29.12
N ALA A 216 31.77 27.34 30.01
CA ALA A 216 32.46 27.82 31.20
C ALA A 216 33.67 28.68 30.78
N THR A 217 33.50 30.00 30.85
CA THR A 217 34.60 30.96 30.79
C THR A 217 35.46 30.77 32.03
N LEU A 218 36.64 30.19 31.85
CA LEU A 218 37.65 30.09 32.90
C LEU A 218 38.04 31.51 33.35
N PRO A 219 37.97 31.84 34.65
CA PRO A 219 38.51 33.11 35.13
C PRO A 219 40.03 33.03 35.04
N MET A 220 40.63 33.81 34.13
CA MET A 220 42.07 34.08 34.20
C MET A 220 42.30 34.96 35.42
N GLY A 221 42.74 34.32 36.51
CA GLY A 221 43.19 34.99 37.71
C GLY A 221 44.32 35.96 37.38
N ALA A 222 44.15 37.19 37.84
CA ALA A 222 45.22 38.16 37.95
C ALA A 222 46.31 37.63 38.89
N ALA A 223 47.56 37.71 38.46
CA ALA A 223 48.71 37.59 39.32
C ALA A 223 49.77 38.62 38.89
N ALA A 224 50.03 39.54 39.83
CA ALA A 224 51.17 40.44 40.02
C ALA A 224 51.62 41.36 38.87
#